data_AF-A0A850HCV5-F1
#
_entry.id   AF-A0A850HCV5-F1
#
_cell.length_a   1.000
_cell.length_b   1.000
_cell.length_c   1.000
_cell.angle_alpha   90.00
_cell.angle_beta   90.00
_cell.angle_gamma   90.00
#
_symmetry.space_group_name_H-M   'P 1'
#
loop_
_entity.id
_entity.type
_entity.pdbx_description
1 polymer ?
#
loop_
_entity_poly.entity_id
_entity_poly.type
_entity_poly.pdbx_seq_one_letter_code
_entity_poly.pdbx_strand_id
1 'polypeptide(L)'
;MPDYRDGAALAAVEGSLASYPPLVFTGEIDALKADLAKVQAGEAFLLQGGDCAESFAEFHPANIRDSFRVILQMAVVPTYASKLPVVKVGRMAGQFAKPRSAPTEVQGDAELPSYRGDIINAIDFEQGAREPDPQRMLSAYSQAAATLNLLRAFAGGGYA
;
A
#
# COMPACT_ATOMS: atom_id res chain seq x y z
N MET A 1 3.70 -2.04 -17.53
CA MET A 1 2.43 -1.38 -17.16
C MET A 1 1.27 -2.28 -17.57
N PRO A 2 0.13 -2.28 -16.85
CA PRO A 2 -1.08 -2.95 -17.34
C PRO A 2 -1.55 -2.32 -18.65
N ASP A 3 -2.21 -3.12 -19.49
CA ASP A 3 -2.80 -2.68 -20.75
C ASP A 3 -4.31 -2.54 -20.56
N TYR A 4 -4.79 -1.30 -20.46
CA TYR A 4 -6.21 -1.00 -20.31
C TYR A 4 -6.85 -0.81 -21.70
N ARG A 5 -7.82 -1.66 -22.04
CA ARG A 5 -8.45 -1.66 -23.37
C ARG A 5 -9.22 -0.38 -23.69
N ASP A 6 -9.83 0.23 -22.68
CA ASP A 6 -10.59 1.48 -22.81
C ASP A 6 -9.78 2.65 -22.26
N GLY A 7 -9.08 3.35 -23.16
CA GLY A 7 -8.29 4.53 -22.81
C GLY A 7 -9.14 5.72 -22.34
N ALA A 8 -10.40 5.83 -22.76
CA ALA A 8 -11.28 6.90 -22.32
C ALA A 8 -11.75 6.66 -20.87
N ALA A 9 -12.08 5.41 -20.54
CA ALA A 9 -12.40 5.03 -19.16
C ALA A 9 -11.21 5.21 -18.22
N LEU A 10 -9.99 4.86 -18.66
CA LEU A 10 -8.76 5.10 -17.91
C LEU A 10 -8.57 6.60 -17.64
N ALA A 11 -8.61 7.44 -18.68
CA ALA A 11 -8.44 8.88 -18.55
C ALA A 11 -9.50 9.53 -17.66
N ALA A 12 -10.75 9.03 -17.70
CA ALA A 12 -11.81 9.50 -16.82
C ALA A 12 -11.50 9.21 -15.34
N VAL A 13 -11.03 8.01 -15.02
CA VAL A 13 -10.63 7.64 -13.66
C VAL A 13 -9.41 8.43 -13.19
N GLU A 14 -8.41 8.60 -14.04
CA GLU A 14 -7.23 9.43 -13.74
C GLU A 14 -7.65 10.88 -13.44
N GLY A 15 -8.56 11.43 -14.24
CA GLY A 15 -9.14 12.76 -14.01
C GLY A 15 -9.88 12.87 -12.68
N SER A 16 -10.64 11.84 -12.29
CA SER A 16 -11.28 11.78 -10.97
C SER A 16 -10.26 11.76 -9.84
N LEU A 17 -9.24 10.88 -9.91
CA LEU A 17 -8.20 10.78 -8.89
C LEU A 17 -7.41 12.07 -8.74
N ALA A 18 -7.13 12.77 -9.84
CA ALA A 18 -6.44 14.05 -9.82
C ALA A 18 -7.22 15.15 -9.05
N SER A 19 -8.55 15.01 -8.94
CA SER A 19 -9.41 15.92 -8.17
C SER A 19 -9.57 15.54 -6.70
N TYR A 20 -9.13 14.35 -6.30
CA TYR A 20 -9.29 13.85 -4.94
C TYR A 20 -8.22 14.44 -3.99
N PRO A 21 -8.54 14.57 -2.70
CA PRO A 21 -7.56 14.97 -1.70
C PRO A 21 -6.34 14.02 -1.69
N PRO A 22 -5.13 14.54 -1.43
CA PRO A 22 -3.96 13.68 -1.24
C PRO A 22 -4.06 12.90 0.07
N LEU A 23 -3.44 11.71 0.11
CA LEU A 23 -3.38 10.88 1.32
C LEU A 23 -2.43 11.46 2.40
N VAL A 24 -1.38 12.16 1.96
CA VAL A 24 -0.36 12.75 2.83
C VAL A 24 -0.13 14.21 2.46
N PHE A 25 0.25 15.00 3.45
CA PHE A 25 0.62 16.40 3.27
C PHE A 25 2.12 16.53 2.99
N THR A 26 2.52 17.55 2.22
CA THR A 26 3.93 17.77 1.84
C THR A 26 4.85 17.90 3.05
N GLY A 27 4.40 18.56 4.12
CA GLY A 27 5.18 18.69 5.35
C GLY A 27 5.50 17.34 6.03
N GLU A 28 4.65 16.32 5.85
CA GLU A 28 4.92 14.97 6.36
C GLU A 28 6.02 14.26 5.57
N ILE A 29 6.08 14.51 4.26
CA ILE A 29 7.14 14.01 3.38
C ILE A 29 8.47 14.64 3.76
N ASP A 30 8.48 15.95 4.02
CA ASP A 30 9.70 16.66 4.41
C ASP A 30 10.18 16.24 5.80
N ALA A 31 9.26 16.01 6.74
CA ALA A 31 9.58 15.43 8.05
C ALA A 31 10.19 14.02 7.91
N LEU A 32 9.59 13.15 7.10
CA LEU A 32 10.14 11.81 6.85
C LEU A 32 11.53 11.87 6.21
N LYS A 33 11.76 12.77 5.24
CA LYS A 33 13.09 12.96 4.65
C LYS A 33 14.13 13.37 5.67
N ALA A 34 13.79 14.30 6.58
CA ALA A 34 14.68 14.73 7.65
C ALA A 34 15.01 13.56 8.60
N ASP A 35 14.05 12.70 8.92
CA ASP A 35 14.27 11.52 9.74
C ASP A 35 15.12 10.45 9.01
N LEU A 36 14.90 10.25 7.72
CA LEU A 36 15.72 9.35 6.90
C LEU A 36 17.16 9.86 6.74
N ALA A 37 17.39 11.18 6.75
CA ALA A 37 18.74 11.74 6.77
C ALA A 37 19.50 11.35 8.05
N LYS A 38 18.83 11.33 9.21
CA LYS A 38 19.41 10.81 10.46
C LYS A 38 19.74 9.33 10.36
N VAL A 39 18.88 8.53 9.73
CA VAL A 39 19.18 7.10 9.48
C VAL A 39 20.43 6.95 8.63
N GLN A 40 20.55 7.74 7.56
CA GLN A 40 21.71 7.71 6.68
C GLN A 40 23.01 8.16 7.39
N ALA A 41 22.92 9.08 8.36
CA ALA A 41 24.02 9.50 9.20
C ALA A 41 24.39 8.50 10.33
N GLY A 42 23.63 7.41 10.49
CA GLY A 42 23.82 6.45 11.58
C GLY A 42 23.28 6.92 12.94
N GLU A 43 22.44 7.95 12.95
CA GLU A 43 21.84 8.55 14.15
C GLU A 43 20.41 8.03 14.43
N ALA A 44 19.87 7.20 13.55
CA ALA A 44 18.56 6.56 13.67
C ALA A 44 18.54 5.20 12.96
N PHE A 45 17.53 4.39 13.23
CA PHE A 45 17.29 3.11 12.56
C PHE A 45 15.98 3.13 11.78
N LEU A 46 15.96 2.63 10.54
CA LEU A 46 14.73 2.49 9.75
C LEU A 46 14.11 1.10 9.96
N LEU A 47 12.87 1.07 10.43
CA LEU A 47 12.02 -0.11 10.42
C LEU A 47 10.91 0.08 9.38
N GLN A 48 10.97 -0.69 8.30
CA GLN A 48 9.93 -0.74 7.29
C GLN A 48 9.30 -2.13 7.22
N GLY A 49 7.98 -2.21 7.32
CA GLY A 49 7.25 -3.49 7.37
C GLY A 49 5.77 -3.35 7.06
N GLY A 50 5.12 -4.46 6.73
CA GLY A 50 3.71 -4.52 6.34
C GLY A 50 3.49 -5.54 5.22
N ASP A 51 2.38 -5.38 4.50
CA ASP A 51 1.92 -6.40 3.56
C ASP A 51 2.79 -6.53 2.32
N CYS A 52 2.78 -7.74 1.74
CA CYS A 52 3.38 -7.99 0.44
C CYS A 52 2.60 -7.26 -0.66
N ALA A 53 1.29 -7.50 -0.71
CA ALA A 53 0.33 -6.56 -1.27
C ALA A 53 -0.98 -6.61 -0.50
N GLU A 54 -1.56 -5.45 -0.27
CA GLU A 54 -2.88 -5.29 0.30
C GLU A 54 -3.94 -5.86 -0.67
N SER A 55 -4.99 -6.44 -0.10
CA SER A 55 -6.14 -7.01 -0.81
C SER A 55 -7.43 -6.27 -0.43
N PHE A 56 -8.34 -6.12 -1.37
CA PHE A 56 -9.67 -5.57 -1.13
C PHE A 56 -10.52 -6.51 -0.28
N ALA A 57 -10.31 -7.83 -0.41
CA ALA A 57 -11.03 -8.84 0.37
C ALA A 57 -10.62 -8.87 1.85
N GLU A 58 -9.39 -8.46 2.15
CA GLU A 58 -8.83 -8.46 3.51
C GLU A 58 -8.93 -7.09 4.20
N PHE A 59 -9.77 -6.19 3.65
CA PHE A 59 -9.97 -4.87 4.19
C PHE A 59 -10.80 -4.89 5.49
N HIS A 60 -10.11 -5.07 6.62
CA HIS A 60 -10.74 -5.13 7.93
C HIS A 60 -9.94 -4.33 8.99
N PRO A 61 -10.61 -3.56 9.87
CA PRO A 61 -9.93 -2.76 10.89
C PRO A 61 -8.99 -3.57 11.81
N ALA A 62 -9.34 -4.83 12.10
CA ALA A 62 -8.50 -5.70 12.91
C ALA A 62 -7.15 -5.99 12.24
N ASN A 63 -7.14 -6.24 10.92
CA ASN A 63 -5.91 -6.51 10.17
C ASN A 63 -4.98 -5.29 10.19
N ILE A 64 -5.55 -4.10 9.97
CA ILE A 64 -4.82 -2.83 10.02
C ILE A 64 -4.20 -2.62 11.42
N ARG A 65 -5.01 -2.80 12.47
CA ARG A 65 -4.55 -2.67 13.87
C ARG A 65 -3.45 -3.66 14.19
N ASP A 66 -3.62 -4.93 13.82
CA ASP A 66 -2.71 -5.99 14.22
C ASP A 66 -1.37 -5.87 13.46
N SER A 67 -1.38 -5.50 12.18
CA SER A 67 -0.18 -5.12 11.43
C SER A 67 0.54 -3.91 12.05
N PHE A 68 -0.21 -2.87 12.41
CA PHE A 68 0.34 -1.68 13.09
C PHE A 68 0.99 -2.05 14.43
N ARG A 69 0.32 -2.88 15.23
CA ARG A 69 0.82 -3.38 16.52
C ARG A 69 2.13 -4.14 16.36
N VAL A 70 2.25 -5.01 15.36
CA VAL A 70 3.49 -5.75 15.09
C VAL A 70 4.63 -4.79 14.78
N ILE A 71 4.41 -3.77 13.94
CA ILE A 71 5.43 -2.75 13.64
C ILE A 71 5.87 -2.03 14.92
N LEU A 72 4.94 -1.65 15.80
CA LEU A 72 5.27 -1.02 17.08
C LEU A 72 6.07 -1.95 17.99
N GLN A 73 5.66 -3.21 18.13
CA GLN A 73 6.37 -4.21 18.94
C GLN A 73 7.79 -4.45 18.42
N MET A 74 7.94 -4.55 17.11
CA MET A 74 9.25 -4.68 16.46
C MET A 74 10.12 -3.45 16.68
N ALA A 75 9.56 -2.24 16.74
CA ALA A 75 10.32 -1.01 16.94
C ALA A 75 10.93 -0.90 18.35
N VAL A 76 10.33 -1.52 19.37
CA VAL A 76 10.84 -1.48 20.76
C VAL A 76 12.23 -2.11 20.88
N VAL A 77 12.43 -3.25 20.22
CA VAL A 77 13.68 -4.03 20.30
C VAL A 77 14.91 -3.24 19.79
N PRO A 78 14.95 -2.73 18.54
CA PRO A 78 16.07 -1.94 18.04
C PRO A 78 16.20 -0.61 18.78
N THR A 79 15.10 0.01 19.25
CA THR A 79 15.17 1.23 20.07
C THR A 79 16.00 0.97 21.33
N TYR A 80 15.72 -0.12 22.05
CA TYR A 80 16.44 -0.47 23.29
C TYR A 80 17.87 -0.92 23.02
N ALA A 81 18.08 -1.78 22.01
CA ALA A 81 19.39 -2.37 21.71
C ALA A 81 20.39 -1.35 21.14
N SER A 82 19.94 -0.46 20.24
CA SER A 82 20.80 0.53 19.59
C SER A 82 20.92 1.84 20.37
N LYS A 83 19.96 2.14 21.26
CA LYS A 83 19.77 3.45 21.90
C LYS A 83 19.56 4.59 20.90
N LEU A 84 19.21 4.26 19.65
CA LEU A 84 18.90 5.22 18.60
C LEU A 84 17.37 5.30 18.40
N PRO A 85 16.86 6.46 17.95
CA PRO A 85 15.48 6.57 17.50
C PRO A 85 15.19 5.63 16.32
N VAL A 86 13.98 5.07 16.28
CA VAL A 86 13.51 4.22 15.18
C VAL A 86 12.47 4.96 14.33
N VAL A 87 12.79 5.16 13.05
CA VAL A 87 11.86 5.66 12.03
C VAL A 87 11.01 4.50 11.54
N LYS A 88 9.69 4.62 11.65
CA LYS A 88 8.73 3.54 11.36
C LYS A 88 7.99 3.83 10.07
N VAL A 89 8.07 2.95 9.08
CA VAL A 89 7.40 3.09 7.78
C VAL A 89 6.55 1.85 7.48
N GLY A 90 5.24 2.04 7.33
CA GLY A 90 4.31 0.97 6.98
C GLY A 90 4.26 0.71 5.47
N ARG A 91 4.30 -0.56 5.06
CA ARG A 91 3.81 -1.02 3.74
C ARG A 91 2.29 -1.23 3.84
N MET A 92 1.55 -0.12 3.91
CA MET A 92 0.12 -0.07 4.17
C MET A 92 -0.48 1.16 3.48
N ALA A 93 -1.80 1.16 3.27
CA ALA A 93 -2.53 2.26 2.65
C ALA A 93 -2.06 2.62 1.21
N GLY A 94 -1.77 1.61 0.39
CA GLY A 94 -1.44 1.82 -1.03
C GLY A 94 -0.65 0.71 -1.71
N GLN A 95 -0.28 -0.36 -0.99
CA GLN A 95 0.54 -1.46 -1.49
C GLN A 95 -0.30 -2.47 -2.28
N PHE A 96 -1.13 -2.02 -3.21
CA PHE A 96 -2.10 -2.88 -3.93
C PHE A 96 -1.56 -3.49 -5.23
N ALA A 97 -0.46 -2.95 -5.78
CA ALA A 97 0.10 -3.44 -7.04
C ALA A 97 1.19 -4.51 -6.79
N LYS A 98 1.24 -5.50 -7.67
CA LYS A 98 2.24 -6.57 -7.68
C LYS A 98 2.96 -6.65 -9.03
N PRO A 99 4.31 -6.55 -9.06
CA PRO A 99 5.06 -6.85 -10.27
C PRO A 99 4.95 -8.34 -10.60
N ARG A 100 5.00 -8.67 -11.90
CA ARG A 100 4.96 -10.05 -12.39
C ARG A 100 6.02 -10.24 -13.45
N SER A 101 6.73 -11.37 -13.37
CA SER A 101 7.79 -11.74 -14.32
C SER A 101 7.25 -12.10 -15.70
N ALA A 102 6.02 -12.60 -15.77
CA ALA A 102 5.33 -12.95 -17.01
C ALA A 102 4.06 -12.08 -17.19
N PRO A 103 3.68 -11.75 -18.43
CA PRO A 103 2.46 -11.00 -18.71
C PRO A 103 1.19 -11.84 -18.50
N THR A 104 1.27 -13.14 -18.74
CA THR A 104 0.19 -14.12 -18.63
C THR A 104 0.51 -15.18 -17.57
N GLU A 105 -0.52 -15.89 -17.16
CA GLU A 105 -0.49 -17.00 -16.22
C GLU A 105 -1.27 -18.15 -16.86
N VAL A 106 -0.66 -19.34 -16.90
CA VAL A 106 -1.26 -20.55 -17.49
C VAL A 106 -1.66 -21.47 -16.35
N GLN A 107 -2.91 -21.90 -16.35
CA GLN A 107 -3.40 -22.96 -15.47
C GLN A 107 -4.18 -23.98 -16.30
N GLY A 108 -3.66 -25.21 -16.37
CA GLY A 108 -4.18 -26.22 -17.30
C GLY A 108 -4.06 -25.76 -18.75
N ASP A 109 -5.16 -25.81 -19.49
CA ASP A 109 -5.22 -25.41 -20.91
C ASP A 109 -5.59 -23.93 -21.11
N ALA A 110 -5.81 -23.18 -20.02
CA ALA A 110 -6.20 -21.78 -20.08
C ALA A 110 -5.01 -20.85 -19.80
N GLU A 111 -4.86 -19.82 -20.63
CA GLU A 111 -3.90 -18.73 -20.46
C GLU A 111 -4.66 -17.41 -20.27
N LEU A 112 -4.45 -16.75 -19.12
CA LEU A 112 -5.07 -15.48 -18.76
C LEU A 112 -4.00 -14.45 -18.41
N PRO A 113 -4.31 -13.14 -18.41
CA PRO A 113 -3.41 -12.14 -17.86
C PRO A 113 -3.01 -12.48 -16.42
N SER A 114 -1.72 -12.25 -16.11
CA SER A 114 -1.23 -12.39 -14.74
C SER A 114 -1.99 -11.43 -13.81
N TYR A 115 -2.35 -11.90 -12.62
CA TYR A 115 -2.80 -11.04 -11.54
C TYR A 115 -1.69 -10.06 -11.15
N ARG A 116 -1.97 -8.76 -11.21
CA ARG A 116 -1.02 -7.67 -10.95
C ARG A 116 -1.38 -6.86 -9.71
N GLY A 117 -2.21 -7.42 -8.82
CA GLY A 117 -2.67 -6.74 -7.63
C GLY A 117 -4.04 -6.08 -7.81
N ASP A 118 -4.75 -5.90 -6.71
CA ASP A 118 -6.18 -5.56 -6.70
C ASP A 118 -6.51 -4.21 -7.32
N ILE A 119 -5.53 -3.29 -7.35
CA ILE A 119 -5.62 -2.00 -8.04
C ILE A 119 -5.67 -2.14 -9.58
N ILE A 120 -5.29 -3.29 -10.13
CA ILE A 120 -5.26 -3.56 -11.58
C ILE A 120 -6.36 -4.55 -11.97
N ASN A 121 -6.35 -5.76 -11.41
CA ASN A 121 -7.27 -6.84 -11.76
C ASN A 121 -7.54 -7.77 -10.58
N ALA A 122 -8.48 -8.71 -10.72
CA ALA A 122 -8.83 -9.65 -9.65
C ALA A 122 -7.80 -10.78 -9.51
N ILE A 123 -7.72 -11.36 -8.32
CA ILE A 123 -6.88 -12.55 -8.05
C ILE A 123 -7.46 -13.82 -8.69
N ASP A 124 -8.79 -13.89 -8.82
CA ASP A 124 -9.49 -15.05 -9.36
C ASP A 124 -9.02 -15.38 -10.78
N PHE A 125 -8.76 -16.66 -11.05
CA PHE A 125 -8.32 -17.14 -12.36
C PHE A 125 -9.53 -17.37 -13.27
N GLU A 126 -10.24 -16.28 -13.58
CA GLU A 126 -11.46 -16.30 -14.39
C GLU A 126 -11.36 -15.30 -15.54
N GLN A 127 -11.97 -15.67 -16.67
CA GLN A 127 -12.04 -14.79 -17.84
C GLN A 127 -12.80 -13.52 -17.49
N GLY A 128 -12.29 -12.36 -17.90
CA GLY A 128 -12.84 -11.05 -17.53
C GLY A 128 -12.33 -10.55 -16.17
N ALA A 129 -12.25 -11.40 -15.14
CA ALA A 129 -11.71 -11.01 -13.83
C ALA A 129 -10.23 -10.59 -13.89
N ARG A 130 -9.47 -11.22 -14.79
CA ARG A 130 -8.05 -10.89 -15.06
C ARG A 130 -7.84 -9.69 -16.00
N GLU A 131 -8.89 -9.14 -16.61
CA GLU A 131 -8.77 -7.92 -17.41
C GLU A 131 -8.49 -6.71 -16.51
N PRO A 132 -7.53 -5.83 -16.86
CA PRO A 132 -7.30 -4.59 -16.13
C PRO A 132 -8.56 -3.70 -16.13
N ASP A 133 -9.01 -3.31 -14.92
CA ASP A 133 -10.17 -2.43 -14.73
C ASP A 133 -9.72 -1.13 -14.06
N PRO A 134 -9.85 0.04 -14.73
CA PRO A 134 -9.39 1.30 -14.16
C PRO A 134 -10.19 1.71 -12.91
N GLN A 135 -11.45 1.27 -12.76
CA GLN A 135 -12.28 1.62 -11.59
C GLN A 135 -11.67 1.13 -10.28
N ARG A 136 -10.87 0.07 -10.32
CA ARG A 136 -10.12 -0.46 -9.17
C ARG A 136 -9.14 0.56 -8.57
N MET A 137 -8.69 1.54 -9.33
CA MET A 137 -7.87 2.63 -8.80
C MET A 137 -8.64 3.54 -7.84
N LEU A 138 -9.93 3.78 -8.10
CA LEU A 138 -10.81 4.52 -7.19
C LEU A 138 -11.07 3.72 -5.90
N SER A 139 -11.31 2.41 -6.03
CA SER A 139 -11.45 1.51 -4.87
C SER A 139 -10.18 1.48 -4.02
N ALA A 140 -9.00 1.35 -4.66
CA ALA A 140 -7.70 1.38 -3.98
C ALA A 140 -7.47 2.70 -3.25
N TYR A 141 -7.81 3.84 -3.87
CA TYR A 141 -7.74 5.14 -3.21
C TYR A 141 -8.64 5.20 -1.96
N SER A 142 -9.90 4.77 -2.08
CA SER A 142 -10.85 4.79 -0.96
C SER A 142 -10.36 3.92 0.20
N GLN A 143 -9.83 2.74 -0.10
CA GLN A 143 -9.27 1.85 0.91
C GLN A 143 -8.01 2.43 1.54
N ALA A 144 -7.11 3.00 0.74
CA ALA A 144 -5.91 3.67 1.23
C ALA A 144 -6.25 4.83 2.17
N ALA A 145 -7.20 5.68 1.80
CA ALA A 145 -7.65 6.80 2.62
C ALA A 145 -8.22 6.33 3.96
N ALA A 146 -9.08 5.31 3.94
CA ALA A 146 -9.67 4.75 5.16
C ALA A 146 -8.62 4.06 6.06
N THR A 147 -7.71 3.27 5.48
CA THR A 147 -6.60 2.64 6.21
C THR A 147 -5.71 3.70 6.85
N LEU A 148 -5.31 4.72 6.10
CA LEU A 148 -4.43 5.77 6.63
C LEU A 148 -5.11 6.60 7.72
N ASN A 149 -6.40 6.91 7.56
CA ASN A 149 -7.17 7.60 8.60
C ASN A 149 -7.17 6.80 9.92
N LEU A 150 -7.38 5.48 9.85
CA LEU A 150 -7.36 4.63 11.03
C LEU A 150 -5.95 4.53 11.64
N LEU A 151 -4.91 4.40 10.83
CA LEU A 151 -3.51 4.41 11.28
C LEU A 151 -3.15 5.72 12.01
N ARG A 152 -3.60 6.87 11.47
CA ARG A 152 -3.43 8.17 12.12
C ARG A 152 -4.14 8.24 13.47
N ALA A 153 -5.36 7.70 13.55
CA ALA A 153 -6.10 7.62 14.81
C ALA A 153 -5.37 6.77 15.86
N PHE A 154 -4.77 5.63 15.48
CA PHE A 154 -3.96 4.84 16.40
C PHE A 154 -2.69 5.58 16.82
N ALA A 155 -1.98 6.20 15.87
CA ALA A 155 -0.73 6.90 16.15
C ALA A 155 -0.90 8.15 17.03
N GLY A 156 -2.00 8.90 16.87
CA GLY A 156 -2.26 10.13 17.62
C GLY A 156 -3.20 9.99 18.82
N GLY A 157 -3.98 8.91 18.88
CA GLY A 157 -5.06 8.70 19.85
C GLY A 157 -4.69 7.90 21.10
N GLY A 158 -3.39 7.68 21.36
CA GLY A 158 -2.90 6.98 22.55
C GLY A 158 -2.77 5.46 22.44
N TYR A 159 -2.87 4.90 21.23
CA TYR A 159 -2.50 3.49 21.00
C TYR A 159 -0.98 3.30 20.85
N ALA A 160 -0.28 4.33 20.39
CA ALA A 160 1.17 4.38 20.18
C ALA A 160 1.85 5.41 21.07
#